data_AF-E2AAE1-F1
#
_entry.id   AF-E2AAE1-F1
#
_cell.length_a   1.000
_cell.length_b   1.000
_cell.length_c   1.000
_cell.angle_alpha   90.00
_cell.angle_beta   90.00
_cell.angle_gamma   90.00
#
_symmetry.space_group_name_H-M   'P 1'
#
loop_
_entity.id
_entity.type
_entity.pdbx_description
1 polymer ?
#
loop_
_entity_poly.entity_id
_entity_poly.type
_entity_poly.pdbx_seq_one_letter_code
_entity_poly.pdbx_strand_id
1 'polypeptide(L)'
;YPFEEQVDMILIYGECQQNSVQARILYSERYPNRILPSRQTFKNVCDKLRQTGSLNTRKSDREKKVTHEGNEVGVLAMVARNPHVSSQQIERE
;
A
#
# COMPACT_ATOMS: atom_id res chain seq x y z
N TYR A 1 4.88 7.83 5.60
CA TYR A 1 4.62 9.23 5.27
C TYR A 1 3.25 9.33 4.60
N PRO A 2 2.43 10.30 5.00
CA PRO A 2 1.20 10.67 4.29
C PRO A 2 1.46 10.93 2.80
N PHE A 3 0.40 10.91 1.98
CA PHE A 3 0.52 11.13 0.54
C PHE A 3 1.14 12.50 0.23
N GLU A 4 0.69 13.57 0.89
CA GLU A 4 1.23 14.93 0.70
C GLU A 4 2.73 15.02 1.04
N GLU A 5 3.14 14.45 2.17
CA GLU A 5 4.57 14.43 2.53
C GLU A 5 5.42 13.64 1.52
N GLN A 6 4.88 12.56 0.93
CA GLN A 6 5.59 11.83 -0.13
C GLN A 6 5.73 12.67 -1.40
N VAL A 7 4.71 13.46 -1.77
CA VAL A 7 4.80 14.39 -2.91
C VAL A 7 5.84 15.47 -2.64
N ASP A 8 5.82 16.09 -1.46
CA ASP A 8 6.80 17.10 -1.06
C ASP A 8 8.23 16.54 -1.08
N MET A 9 8.42 15.28 -0.64
CA MET A 9 9.72 14.60 -0.75
C MET A 9 10.18 14.44 -2.21
N ILE A 10 9.27 14.09 -3.13
CA ILE A 10 9.61 13.94 -4.55
C ILE A 10 10.02 15.29 -5.15
N LEU A 11 9.28 16.36 -4.85
CA LEU A 11 9.57 17.71 -5.34
C LEU A 11 10.93 18.20 -4.85
N ILE A 12 11.19 18.10 -3.53
CA ILE A 12 12.48 18.46 -2.93
C ILE A 12 13.62 17.61 -3.52
N TYR A 13 13.40 16.30 -3.69
CA TYR A 13 14.42 15.42 -4.25
C TYR A 13 14.74 15.77 -5.72
N GLY A 14 13.73 16.15 -6.50
CA GLY A 14 13.91 16.67 -7.86
C GLY A 14 14.67 18.00 -7.89
N GLU A 15 14.30 18.94 -7.02
CA GLU A 15 14.96 20.24 -6.86
C GLU A 15 16.44 20.09 -6.51
N CYS A 16 16.77 19.14 -5.64
CA CYS A 16 18.15 18.78 -5.30
C CYS A 16 18.85 17.91 -6.34
N GLN A 17 18.34 17.83 -7.58
CA GLN A 17 18.91 17.04 -8.68
C GLN A 17 19.16 15.58 -8.28
N GLN A 18 18.21 15.00 -7.54
CA GLN A 18 18.27 13.63 -7.02
C GLN A 18 19.41 13.37 -6.00
N ASN A 19 19.97 14.43 -5.41
CA ASN A 19 20.89 14.31 -4.28
C ASN A 19 20.12 14.16 -2.96
N SER A 20 20.07 12.94 -2.42
CA SER A 20 19.32 12.64 -1.19
C SER A 20 19.87 13.32 0.07
N VAL A 21 21.16 13.69 0.08
CA VAL A 21 21.77 14.38 1.21
C VAL A 21 21.25 15.81 1.27
N GLN A 22 21.31 16.51 0.14
CA GLN A 22 20.81 17.87 -0.01
C GLN A 22 19.29 17.92 0.18
N ALA A 23 18.55 16.96 -0.40
CA ALA A 23 17.11 16.85 -0.24
C ALA A 23 16.71 16.75 1.24
N ARG A 24 17.44 15.98 2.05
CA ARG A 24 17.17 15.89 3.48
C ARG A 24 17.34 17.23 4.20
N ILE A 25 18.41 17.96 3.89
CA ILE A 25 18.71 19.27 4.50
C ILE A 25 17.60 20.26 4.12
N LEU A 26 17.31 20.38 2.82
CA LEU A 26 16.27 21.28 2.32
C LEU A 26 14.88 20.93 2.85
N TYR A 27 14.56 19.64 3.01
CA TYR A 27 13.30 19.21 3.60
C TYR A 27 13.17 19.62 5.08
N SER A 28 14.24 19.49 5.89
CA SER A 28 14.21 19.98 7.28
C SER A 28 14.04 21.49 7.38
N GLU A 29 14.58 22.24 6.43
CA GLU A 29 14.47 23.70 6.40
C GLU A 29 13.06 24.15 5.99
N ARG A 30 12.45 23.52 4.97
CA ARG A 30 11.10 23.88 4.50
C ARG A 30 9.98 23.38 5.41
N TYR A 31 10.17 22.24 6.07
CA TYR A 31 9.15 21.59 6.88
C TYR A 31 9.66 21.30 8.31
N PRO A 32 9.98 22.33 9.11
CA PRO A 32 10.60 22.16 10.43
C PRO A 32 9.70 21.43 11.44
N ASN A 33 8.39 21.47 11.23
CA ASN A 33 7.40 20.83 12.11
C ASN A 33 7.07 19.37 11.72
N ARG A 34 7.70 18.83 10.68
CA ARG A 34 7.48 17.45 10.21
C ARG A 34 8.61 16.52 10.65
N ILE A 35 8.32 15.21 10.65
CA ILE A 35 9.35 14.19 10.92
C ILE A 35 10.35 14.22 9.76
N LEU A 36 11.63 14.42 10.09
CA LEU A 36 12.70 14.46 9.11
C LEU A 36 12.90 13.08 8.45
N PRO A 37 12.71 12.95 7.13
CA PRO A 37 12.90 11.69 6.45
C PRO A 37 14.36 11.28 6.36
N SER A 38 14.61 9.97 6.30
CA SER A 38 15.95 9.46 6.01
C SER A 38 16.36 9.83 4.57
N ARG A 39 17.66 9.93 4.30
CA ARG A 39 18.18 10.16 2.93
C ARG A 39 17.63 9.12 1.95
N GLN A 40 17.58 7.86 2.37
CA GLN A 40 17.06 6.76 1.55
C GLN A 40 15.57 6.89 1.25
N THR A 41 14.79 7.51 2.14
CA THR A 41 13.35 7.69 1.95
C THR A 41 13.03 8.47 0.68
N PHE A 42 13.75 9.56 0.39
CA PHE A 42 13.54 10.38 -0.82
C PHE A 42 13.66 9.55 -2.10
N LYS A 43 14.74 8.76 -2.20
CA LYS A 43 14.97 7.84 -3.32
C LYS A 43 13.88 6.78 -3.38
N ASN A 44 13.56 6.13 -2.26
CA ASN A 44 12.58 5.05 -2.21
C ASN A 44 11.18 5.50 -2.64
N VAL A 45 10.76 6.71 -2.28
CA VAL A 45 9.45 7.24 -2.69
C VAL A 45 9.41 7.46 -4.21
N CYS A 46 10.47 8.03 -4.79
CA CYS A 46 10.59 8.17 -6.25
C CYS A 46 10.62 6.82 -6.97
N ASP A 47 11.42 5.87 -6.47
CA ASP A 47 11.54 4.54 -7.09
C ASP A 47 10.22 3.78 -7.01
N LYS A 48 9.52 3.85 -5.88
CA LYS A 48 8.17 3.28 -5.72
C LYS A 48 7.20 3.85 -6.74
N LEU A 49 7.22 5.17 -6.96
CA LEU A 49 6.38 5.82 -7.97
C LEU A 49 6.72 5.32 -9.38
N ARG A 50 8.00 5.23 -9.73
CA ARG A 50 8.44 4.73 -11.04
C ARG A 50 8.07 3.27 -11.28
N GLN A 51 8.20 2.43 -10.24
CA GLN A 51 7.97 0.99 -10.36
C GLN A 51 6.50 0.61 -10.35
N THR A 52 5.69 1.32 -9.56
CA THR A 52 4.29 0.92 -9.30
C THR A 52 3.25 1.91 -9.82
N GLY A 53 3.68 3.11 -10.25
CA GLY A 53 2.77 4.20 -10.61
C GLY A 53 1.98 4.79 -9.43
N SER A 54 2.27 4.38 -8.19
CA SER A 54 1.46 4.73 -7.02
C SER A 54 2.30 5.03 -5.78
N LEU A 55 1.93 6.11 -5.07
CA LEU A 55 2.49 6.46 -3.76
C LEU A 55 1.70 5.84 -2.60
N ASN A 56 0.53 5.28 -2.86
CA ASN A 56 -0.28 4.65 -1.83
C ASN A 56 0.43 3.43 -1.26
N THR A 57 0.29 3.19 0.04
CA THR A 57 0.68 1.90 0.60
C THR A 57 -0.18 0.84 -0.09
N ARG A 58 0.45 -0.20 -0.66
CA ARG A 58 -0.31 -1.35 -1.16
C ARG A 58 -1.15 -1.82 0.02
N LYS A 59 -2.49 -1.82 -0.12
CA LYS A 59 -3.33 -2.58 0.80
C LYS A 59 -2.76 -3.99 0.75
N SER A 60 -2.42 -4.53 1.92
CA SER A 60 -1.87 -5.88 2.00
C SER A 60 -2.84 -6.78 1.26
N ASP A 61 -2.36 -7.39 0.17
CA ASP A 61 -3.06 -8.47 -0.52
C ASP A 61 -2.89 -9.75 0.33
N ARG A 62 -3.23 -9.63 1.61
CA ARG A 62 -3.20 -10.74 2.52
C ARG A 62 -4.28 -11.66 2.01
N GLU A 63 -3.86 -12.82 1.50
CA GLU A 63 -4.78 -13.88 1.08
C GLU A 63 -5.83 -14.06 2.18
N LYS A 64 -7.09 -13.90 1.77
CA LYS A 64 -8.21 -14.14 2.66
C LYS A 64 -8.28 -15.63 2.89
N LYS A 65 -7.75 -16.10 4.02
CA LYS A 65 -7.71 -17.54 4.33
C LYS A 65 -9.10 -18.21 4.25
N VAL A 66 -10.14 -17.50 4.67
CA VAL A 66 -11.52 -18.03 4.75
C VAL A 66 -12.29 -17.83 3.44
N THR A 67 -12.17 -16.69 2.78
CA THR A 67 -12.86 -16.34 1.54
C THR A 67 -11.89 -16.33 0.36
N HIS A 68 -11.07 -17.37 0.27
CA HIS A 68 -10.30 -17.60 -0.94
C HIS A 68 -11.20 -18.27 -1.98
N GLU A 69 -10.82 -18.16 -3.25
CA GLU A 69 -11.61 -18.62 -4.40
C GLU A 69 -12.10 -20.08 -4.26
N GLY A 70 -11.26 -20.97 -3.74
CA GLY A 70 -11.63 -22.38 -3.51
C GLY A 70 -12.82 -22.54 -2.54
N ASN A 71 -12.80 -21.84 -1.41
CA ASN A 71 -13.92 -21.84 -0.47
C ASN A 71 -15.17 -21.17 -1.08
N GLU A 72 -15.00 -20.07 -1.82
CA GLU A 72 -16.12 -19.40 -2.48
C GLU A 72 -16.83 -20.32 -3.49
N VAL A 73 -16.06 -21.06 -4.29
CA VAL A 73 -16.59 -22.06 -5.23
C VAL A 73 -17.33 -23.18 -4.49
N GLY A 74 -16.79 -23.67 -3.37
CA GLY A 74 -17.44 -24.69 -2.54
C GLY A 74 -18.80 -24.25 -2.00
N VAL A 75 -18.86 -23.03 -1.43
CA VAL A 75 -20.11 -22.42 -0.95
C VAL A 75 -21.12 -22.26 -2.09
N LEU A 76 -20.69 -21.73 -3.24
CA LEU A 76 -21.54 -21.55 -4.42
C LEU A 76 -22.10 -22.87 -4.93
N ALA A 77 -21.29 -23.93 -4.96
CA ALA A 77 -21.72 -25.26 -5.36
C ALA A 77 -22.76 -25.85 -4.40
N MET A 78 -22.58 -25.70 -3.09
CA MET A 78 -23.55 -26.17 -2.09
C MET A 78 -24.89 -25.44 -2.22
N VAL A 79 -24.88 -24.11 -2.36
CA VAL A 79 -26.10 -23.30 -2.54
C VAL A 79 -26.79 -23.60 -3.87
N ALA A 80 -26.03 -23.80 -4.94
CA ALA A 80 -26.59 -24.18 -6.25
C ALA A 80 -27.28 -25.55 -6.21
N ARG A 81 -26.78 -26.50 -5.41
CA ARG A 81 -27.38 -27.83 -5.23
C ARG A 81 -28.61 -27.78 -4.32
N ASN A 82 -28.60 -26.95 -3.28
CA ASN A 82 -29.73 -26.74 -2.40
C ASN A 82 -29.82 -25.27 -1.97
N PRO A 83 -30.72 -24.46 -2.57
CA PRO A 83 -30.87 -23.05 -2.22
C PRO A 83 -31.32 -22.79 -0.77
N HIS A 84 -31.84 -23.80 -0.09
CA HIS A 84 -32.28 -23.73 1.31
C HIS A 84 -31.24 -24.26 2.30
N VAL A 85 -30.02 -24.58 1.85
CA VAL A 85 -28.94 -25.01 2.74
C VAL A 85 -28.63 -23.94 3.78
N SER A 86 -28.47 -24.35 5.03
CA SER A 86 -28.16 -23.44 6.13
C SER A 86 -26.66 -23.10 6.15
N SER A 87 -26.31 -21.87 6.55
CA SER A 87 -24.91 -21.45 6.71
C SER A 87 -24.13 -22.32 7.70
N GLN A 88 -24.79 -22.84 8.74
CA GLN A 88 -24.14 -23.74 9.71
C GLN A 88 -23.79 -25.10 9.09
N GLN A 89 -24.57 -25.54 8.10
CA GLN A 89 -24.30 -26.79 7.39
C GLN A 89 -23.13 -26.60 6.41
N ILE A 90 -23.08 -25.45 5.73
CA ILE A 90 -21.97 -25.05 4.85
C ILE A 90 -20.64 -24.96 5.61
N GLU A 91 -20.65 -24.42 6.84
CA GLU A 91 -19.44 -24.26 7.65
C GLU A 91 -18.85 -25.59 8.16
N ARG A 92 -19.66 -26.65 8.20
CA ARG A 92 -19.28 -27.97 8.74
C ARG A 92 -18.67 -28.91 7.69
N GLU A 93 -18.81 -28.60 6.40
CA GLU A 93 -18.13 -29.33 5.31
C GLU A 93 -16.73 -28.78 5.08
#